data_AF-A0A7D5NRD1-F1
#
_entry.id   AF-A0A7D5NRD1-F1
#
_cell.length_a   1.000
_cell.length_b   1.000
_cell.length_c   1.000
_cell.angle_alpha   90.00
_cell.angle_beta   90.00
_cell.angle_gamma   90.00
#
_symmetry.space_group_name_H-M   'P 1'
#
loop_
_entity.id
_entity.type
_entity.pdbx_description
1 polymer ?
#
loop_
_entity_poly.entity_id
_entity_poly.type
_entity_poly.pdbx_seq_one_letter_code
_entity_poly.pdbx_strand_id
1 'polypeptide(L)'
;MIYSNVKTYYISGGNNTRLVRYDVIKIDSDIKIDSDIKIDSDVFLVKVIEEQNKGNAGPKTLALLEEFEITRDEYKKRYCNSGFQTVIRVDMRPTFEDTILQDLQEHRNKLD
;
A
#
# COMPACT_ATOMS: atom_id res chain seq x y z
N MET A 1 19.06 -1.39 8.00
CA MET A 1 17.75 -1.62 8.64
C MET A 1 17.11 -2.81 7.94
N ILE A 2 16.60 -3.79 8.70
CA ILE A 2 15.97 -5.00 8.15
C ILE A 2 14.47 -4.87 8.38
N TYR A 3 13.67 -5.06 7.33
CA TYR A 3 12.21 -5.10 7.42
C TYR A 3 11.75 -6.55 7.43
N SER A 4 11.00 -6.95 8.45
CA SER A 4 10.49 -8.32 8.61
C SER A 4 9.14 -8.55 7.94
N ASN A 5 8.36 -7.48 7.72
CA ASN A 5 7.01 -7.54 7.21
C ASN A 5 6.91 -6.79 5.88
N VAL A 6 7.28 -7.50 4.82
CA VAL A 6 7.25 -7.00 3.44
C VAL A 6 6.33 -7.90 2.62
N LYS A 7 5.35 -7.30 1.95
CA LYS A 7 4.49 -7.97 0.97
C LYS A 7 4.76 -7.38 -0.40
N THR A 8 5.06 -8.23 -1.37
CA THR A 8 5.29 -7.82 -2.76
C THR A 8 4.08 -8.16 -3.61
N TYR A 9 3.63 -7.18 -4.40
CA TYR A 9 2.54 -7.32 -5.36
C TYR A 9 3.02 -6.97 -6.77
N TYR A 10 2.53 -7.69 -7.76
CA TYR A 10 2.73 -7.37 -9.18
C TYR A 10 1.38 -7.01 -9.77
N ILE A 11 1.22 -5.78 -10.24
CA ILE A 11 -0.08 -5.23 -10.64
C ILE A 11 0.01 -4.76 -12.10
N SER A 12 -0.91 -5.23 -12.93
CA SER A 12 -1.13 -4.72 -14.29
C SER A 12 -2.09 -3.54 -14.26
N GLY A 13 -1.96 -2.65 -15.24
CA GLY A 13 -2.91 -1.57 -15.44
C GLY A 13 -4.19 -2.08 -16.09
N GLY A 14 -5.25 -1.29 -16.04
CA GLY A 14 -6.52 -1.64 -16.68
C GLY A 14 -6.40 -1.80 -18.20
N ASN A 15 -5.50 -1.03 -18.82
CA ASN A 15 -5.34 -1.00 -20.28
C ASN A 15 -4.00 -1.58 -20.74
N ASN A 16 -3.06 -1.84 -19.83
CA ASN A 16 -1.70 -2.29 -20.14
C ASN A 16 -1.33 -3.55 -19.36
N THR A 17 -0.87 -4.57 -20.06
CA THR A 17 -0.41 -5.84 -19.48
C THR A 17 0.94 -5.72 -18.77
N ARG A 18 1.61 -4.56 -18.86
CA ARG A 18 2.85 -4.27 -18.13
C ARG A 18 2.63 -4.35 -16.62
N LEU A 19 3.35 -5.27 -16.00
CA LEU A 19 3.39 -5.44 -14.55
C LEU A 19 4.35 -4.42 -13.92
N VAL A 20 3.86 -3.77 -12.87
CA VAL A 20 4.67 -2.94 -11.97
C VAL A 20 4.71 -3.63 -10.61
N ARG A 21 5.88 -3.67 -9.99
CA ARG A 21 6.08 -4.27 -8.68
C ARG A 21 5.83 -3.23 -7.59
N TYR A 22 5.08 -3.61 -6.57
CA TYR A 22 4.82 -2.82 -5.38
C TYR A 22 5.33 -3.59 -4.17
N ASP A 23 6.34 -3.05 -3.49
CA ASP A 23 6.79 -3.57 -2.20
C ASP A 23 6.11 -2.77 -1.10
N VAL A 24 5.17 -3.42 -0.39
CA VAL A 24 4.46 -2.87 0.76
C VAL A 24 5.18 -3.30 2.02
N ILE A 25 5.78 -2.33 2.70
CA ILE A 25 6.62 -2.53 3.87
C ILE A 25 5.86 -1.99 5.07
N LYS A 26 5.51 -2.87 6.02
CA LYS A 26 4.97 -2.40 7.28
C LYS A 26 6.10 -1.79 8.11
N ILE A 27 5.98 -0.51 8.43
CA ILE A 27 6.87 0.14 9.38
C ILE A 27 6.25 -0.07 10.75
N ASP A 28 6.60 -1.19 11.39
CA ASP A 28 6.26 -1.40 12.79
C ASP A 28 6.95 -0.30 13.60
N SER A 29 6.17 0.68 14.01
CA SER A 29 6.62 1.70 14.93
C SER A 29 6.55 1.09 16.32
N ASP A 30 7.61 0.38 16.74
CA ASP A 30 7.80 0.00 18.14
C ASP A 30 8.10 1.27 18.97
N ILE A 31 7.16 2.21 19.01
CA ILE A 31 7.21 3.31 19.96
C ILE A 31 6.52 2.82 21.22
N LYS A 32 7.28 2.12 22.06
CA LYS A 32 6.91 1.84 23.45
C LYS A 32 7.04 3.15 24.23
N ILE A 33 5.95 3.92 24.34
CA ILE A 33 5.84 5.01 25.31
C ILE A 33 5.18 4.42 26.55
N ASP A 34 6.02 3.91 27.44
CA ASP A 34 5.62 3.23 28.67
C ASP A 34 4.72 1.99 28.44
N SER A 35 4.68 1.10 29.43
CA SER A 35 4.17 -0.27 29.31
C SER A 35 2.69 -0.42 28.91
N ASP A 36 1.93 0.67 28.80
CA ASP A 36 0.46 0.62 28.69
C ASP A 36 -0.15 1.41 27.52
N ILE A 37 0.65 2.06 26.65
CA ILE A 37 0.13 2.77 25.48
C ILE A 37 0.89 2.34 24.21
N LYS A 38 0.35 1.31 23.55
CA LYS A 38 0.74 0.96 22.19
C LYS A 38 0.02 1.89 21.22
N ILE A 39 0.74 2.85 20.64
CA ILE A 39 0.22 3.61 19.49
C ILE A 39 0.38 2.70 18.28
N ASP A 40 -0.71 2.06 17.83
CA ASP A 40 -0.76 1.36 16.54
C ASP A 40 -0.68 2.41 15.40
N SER A 41 0.50 3.01 15.20
CA SER A 41 0.80 3.73 13.96
C SER A 41 1.13 2.68 12.90
N ASP A 42 0.07 2.08 12.38
CA ASP A 42 0.11 1.19 11.23
C ASP A 42 0.38 2.03 9.97
N VAL A 43 1.65 2.34 9.78
CA VAL A 43 2.19 3.03 8.61
C VAL A 43 2.80 1.98 7.67
N PHE A 44 2.42 2.05 6.41
CA PHE A 44 2.92 1.19 5.36
C PHE A 44 3.64 2.03 4.33
N LEU A 45 4.93 1.76 4.12
CA LEU A 45 5.70 2.36 3.06
C LEU A 45 5.57 1.52 1.81
N VAL A 46 5.18 2.14 0.71
CA VAL A 46 5.03 1.50 -0.59
C VAL A 46 6.15 1.98 -1.48
N LYS A 47 6.93 1.03 -2.02
CA LYS A 47 7.93 1.29 -3.06
C LYS A 47 7.44 0.75 -4.38
N VAL A 48 7.33 1.61 -5.38
CA VAL A 48 6.87 1.28 -6.73
C VAL A 48 8.08 1.05 -7.62
N ILE A 49 8.26 -0.18 -8.08
CA ILE A 49 9.45 -0.62 -8.80
C ILE A 49 9.04 -1.13 -10.17
N GLU A 50 9.78 -0.68 -11.17
CA GLU A 50 9.58 -1.05 -12.55
C GLU A 50 10.77 -1.82 -13.09
N GLU A 51 10.48 -2.96 -13.73
CA GLU A 51 11.48 -3.71 -14.46
C GLU A 51 11.66 -3.08 -15.86
N GLN A 52 12.87 -2.57 -16.12
CA GLN A 52 13.22 -2.04 -17.42
C GLN A 52 13.95 -3.11 -18.25
N ASN A 53 13.29 -3.55 -19.32
CA ASN A 53 13.90 -4.44 -20.32
C ASN A 53 14.70 -3.61 -21.32
N LYS A 54 15.91 -3.15 -20.91
CA LYS A 54 16.86 -2.53 -21.84
C LYS A 54 17.69 -3.63 -22.53
N GLY A 55 17.10 -4.23 -23.57
CA GLY A 55 17.77 -5.19 -24.47
C GLY A 55 17.80 -6.64 -23.96
N ASN A 56 17.93 -7.58 -24.92
CA ASN A 56 17.75 -9.02 -24.70
C ASN A 56 18.90 -9.74 -23.97
N ALA A 57 19.93 -9.04 -23.49
CA ALA A 57 21.17 -9.69 -23.04
C ALA A 57 21.80 -9.12 -21.76
N GLY A 58 21.15 -8.16 -21.08
CA GLY A 58 21.66 -7.57 -19.82
C GLY A 58 20.89 -8.05 -18.58
N PRO A 59 21.48 -7.94 -17.37
CA PRO A 59 20.70 -8.05 -16.14
C PRO A 59 19.58 -7.01 -16.18
N LYS A 60 18.36 -7.43 -15.87
CA LYS A 60 17.20 -6.55 -15.89
C LYS A 60 17.36 -5.47 -14.82
N THR A 61 17.33 -4.22 -15.24
CA THR A 61 17.47 -3.09 -14.32
C THR A 61 16.13 -2.82 -13.63
N LEU A 62 16.13 -2.81 -12.30
CA LEU A 62 14.99 -2.37 -11.50
C LEU A 62 15.11 -0.86 -11.26
N ALA A 63 14.11 -0.10 -11.69
CA ALA A 63 14.01 1.33 -11.45
C ALA A 63 12.96 1.58 -10.37
N LEU A 64 13.30 2.33 -9.33
CA LEU A 64 12.30 2.87 -8.39
C LEU A 64 11.59 4.03 -9.08
N LEU A 65 10.28 3.90 -9.28
CA LEU A 65 9.44 4.95 -9.88
C LEU A 65 8.99 5.95 -8.82
N GLU A 66 8.46 5.44 -7.72
CA GLU A 66 7.81 6.27 -6.69
C GLU A 66 7.88 5.59 -5.32
N GLU A 67 7.77 6.41 -4.28
CA GLU A 67 7.64 5.98 -2.90
C GLU A 67 6.55 6.81 -2.21
N PHE A 68 5.60 6.14 -1.55
CA PHE A 68 4.52 6.81 -0.83
C PHE A 68 4.10 6.01 0.40
N GLU A 69 3.38 6.66 1.31
CA GLU A 69 2.91 6.06 2.56
C GLU A 69 1.39 5.83 2.53
N ILE A 70 0.95 4.73 3.14
CA ILE A 70 -0.46 4.45 3.44
C ILE A 70 -0.58 4.34 4.95
N THR A 71 -1.46 5.15 5.54
CA THR A 71 -1.66 5.17 6.99
C THR A 71 -3.04 4.69 7.41
N ARG A 72 -3.12 4.01 8.55
CA ARG A 72 -4.41 3.63 9.15
C ARG A 72 -5.27 4.85 9.50
N ASP A 73 -4.67 6.02 9.73
CA ASP A 73 -5.41 7.25 10.01
C ASP A 73 -6.11 7.81 8.77
N GLU A 74 -5.52 7.70 7.58
CA GLU A 74 -6.19 8.03 6.32
C GLU A 74 -7.38 7.12 6.06
N TYR A 75 -7.22 5.81 6.30
CA TYR A 75 -8.32 4.86 6.23
C TYR A 75 -9.46 5.24 7.17
N LYS A 76 -9.16 5.53 8.45
CA LYS A 76 -10.18 5.96 9.43
C LYS A 76 -10.87 7.24 8.97
N LYS A 77 -10.14 8.21 8.43
CA LYS A 77 -10.73 9.45 7.89
C LYS A 77 -11.67 9.16 6.72
N ARG A 78 -11.30 8.25 5.81
CA ARG A 78 -12.08 7.91 4.60
C ARG A 78 -13.32 7.08 4.91
N TYR A 79 -13.24 6.13 5.85
CA TYR A 79 -14.29 5.12 6.08
C TYR A 79 -14.95 5.15 7.47
N CYS A 80 -14.31 5.73 8.48
CA CYS A 80 -14.78 5.73 9.87
C CYS A 80 -15.32 7.08 10.37
N ASN A 81 -15.20 8.17 9.61
CA ASN A 81 -15.66 9.53 9.99
C ASN A 81 -17.19 9.71 10.06
N SER A 82 -17.98 8.65 10.08
CA SER A 82 -19.43 8.73 10.26
C SER A 82 -19.78 8.56 11.73
N GLY A 83 -19.93 9.66 12.46
CA GLY A 83 -20.64 9.66 13.74
C GLY A 83 -22.02 9.02 13.55
N PHE A 84 -22.42 8.16 14.50
CA PHE A 84 -23.73 7.49 14.63
C PHE A 84 -24.76 7.82 13.53
N GLN A 85 -24.57 7.26 12.33
CA GLN A 85 -25.63 7.14 11.35
C GLN A 85 -25.72 5.67 11.00
N THR A 86 -26.70 5.02 11.61
CA THR A 86 -27.28 3.74 11.19
C THR A 86 -27.91 3.91 9.82
N VAL A 87 -27.10 4.10 8.81
CA VAL A 87 -27.49 3.75 7.44
C VAL A 87 -27.12 2.28 7.33
N ILE A 88 -28.11 1.42 7.08
CA ILE A 88 -27.87 0.03 6.68
C ILE A 88 -27.06 0.12 5.40
N ARG A 89 -25.74 0.03 5.51
CA ARG A 89 -24.87 -0.11 4.35
C ARG A 89 -25.03 -1.56 3.92
N VAL A 90 -25.65 -1.75 2.76
CA VAL A 90 -25.81 -3.08 2.13
C VAL A 90 -24.42 -3.68 1.86
N ASP A 91 -23.41 -2.83 1.65
CA ASP A 91 -22.02 -3.25 1.49
C ASP A 91 -21.22 -3.13 2.80
N MET A 92 -20.57 -4.23 3.18
CA MET A 92 -19.61 -4.27 4.28
C MET A 92 -18.43 -3.35 3.95
N ARG A 93 -17.98 -2.53 4.92
CA ARG A 93 -16.83 -1.64 4.73
C ARG A 93 -15.58 -2.48 4.42
N PRO A 94 -14.73 -2.07 3.47
CA PRO A 94 -13.49 -2.80 3.19
C PRO A 94 -12.59 -2.81 4.43
N THR A 95 -11.85 -3.90 4.61
CA THR A 95 -10.81 -3.96 5.63
C THR A 95 -9.69 -2.99 5.29
N PHE A 96 -8.86 -2.63 6.27
CA PHE A 96 -7.72 -1.76 6.02
C PHE A 96 -6.76 -2.38 4.98
N GLU A 97 -6.55 -3.69 5.07
CA GLU A 97 -5.73 -4.44 4.13
C GLU A 97 -6.31 -4.44 2.71
N ASP A 98 -7.64 -4.52 2.57
CA ASP A 98 -8.29 -4.40 1.25
C ASP A 98 -8.10 -3.00 0.66
N THR A 99 -8.11 -1.97 1.51
CA THR A 99 -7.88 -0.59 1.04
C THR A 99 -6.46 -0.35 0.55
N ILE A 100 -5.47 -1.05 1.11
CA ILE A 100 -4.10 -1.02 0.56
C ILE A 100 -4.14 -1.53 -0.88
N LEU A 101 -4.73 -2.69 -1.14
CA LEU A 101 -4.80 -3.26 -2.50
C LEU A 101 -5.53 -2.32 -3.47
N GLN A 102 -6.61 -1.69 -3.01
CA GLN A 102 -7.34 -0.69 -3.79
C GLN A 102 -6.45 0.51 -4.13
N ASP A 103 -5.77 1.10 -3.15
CA ASP A 103 -4.89 2.25 -3.35
C ASP A 103 -3.73 1.91 -4.32
N LEU A 104 -3.17 0.69 -4.24
CA LEU A 104 -2.15 0.23 -5.19
C LEU A 104 -2.69 0.09 -6.62
N GLN A 105 -3.89 -0.47 -6.79
CA GLN A 105 -4.51 -0.61 -8.11
C GLN A 105 -4.88 0.77 -8.70
N GLU A 106 -5.43 1.67 -7.88
CA GLU A 106 -5.72 3.05 -8.28
C GLU A 106 -4.45 3.79 -8.71
N HIS A 107 -3.35 3.63 -7.96
CA HIS A 107 -2.06 4.17 -8.34
C HIS A 107 -1.58 3.59 -9.67
N ARG A 108 -1.63 2.27 -9.85
CA ARG A 108 -1.24 1.62 -11.12
C ARG A 108 -2.06 2.15 -12.30
N ASN A 109 -3.35 2.35 -12.13
CA ASN A 109 -4.23 2.86 -13.17
C ASN A 109 -3.93 4.33 -13.53
N LYS A 110 -3.31 5.11 -12.64
CA LYS A 110 -2.84 6.49 -12.93
C LYS A 110 -1.51 6.54 -13.67
N LEU A 111 -0.71 5.47 -13.60
CA LEU A 111 0.56 5.32 -14.33
C LEU A 111 0.38 4.76 -15.75
N ASP A 112 -0.82 4.30 -16.11
CA ASP A 112 -1.19 3.95 -17.50
C ASP A 112 -1.40 5.21 -18.34
#